data_AF-A0A3A6N6E0-F1
#
_entry.id   AF-A0A3A6N6E0-F1
#
_cell.length_a   1.000
_cell.length_b   1.000
_cell.length_c   1.000
_cell.angle_alpha   90.00
_cell.angle_beta   90.00
_cell.angle_gamma   90.00
#
_symmetry.space_group_name_H-M   'P 1'
#
loop_
_entity.id
_entity.type
_entity.pdbx_description
1 polymer ?
#
loop_
_entity_poly.entity_id
_entity_poly.type
_entity_poly.pdbx_seq_one_letter_code
_entity_poly.pdbx_strand_id
1 'polypeptide(L)' 'MRQGLSDGPRTGPNSSLNPNRADGSYTFSVVLTPAENDQLCRLCLELNRSKSAIIRDALNHVYKMTMEKRRPKRRRP' A
#
# COMPACT_ATOMS: atom_id res chain seq x y z
N MET A 1 42.75 10.83 -0.84
CA MET A 1 41.93 11.62 -1.78
C MET A 1 40.99 10.65 -2.49
N ARG A 2 39.67 10.76 -2.28
CA ARG A 2 38.67 9.90 -2.94
C ARG A 2 38.00 10.72 -4.03
N GLN A 3 38.15 10.30 -5.28
CA GLN A 3 37.37 10.78 -6.43
C GLN A 3 36.43 9.67 -6.91
N GLY A 4 35.25 10.06 -7.37
CA GLY A 4 34.32 9.16 -8.05
C GLY A 4 32.84 9.46 -7.78
N LEU A 5 32.41 10.70 -8.03
CA LEU A 5 31.01 11.02 -8.30
C LEU A 5 30.64 10.42 -9.66
N SER A 6 29.52 9.73 -9.74
CA SER A 6 28.85 9.46 -11.01
C SER A 6 27.35 9.58 -10.79
N ASP A 7 26.84 10.73 -11.24
CA ASP A 7 25.44 10.99 -11.53
C ASP A 7 24.83 9.87 -12.38
N GLY A 8 23.69 9.38 -11.92
CA GLY A 8 22.72 8.69 -12.75
C GLY A 8 21.34 8.93 -12.15
N PRO A 9 20.36 9.49 -12.88
CA PRO A 9 18.99 9.55 -12.39
C PRO A 9 18.44 8.12 -12.46
N ARG A 10 18.51 7.40 -11.34
CA ARG A 10 17.89 6.09 -11.22
C ARG A 10 16.40 6.28 -10.97
N THR A 11 15.67 6.64 -12.02
CA THR A 11 14.21 6.53 -12.09
C THR A 11 13.83 5.04 -12.18
N GLY A 12 13.95 4.33 -11.06
CA GLY A 12 13.20 3.12 -10.79
C GLY A 12 12.04 3.46 -9.85
N PRO A 13 10.90 2.74 -9.88
CA PRO A 13 9.88 2.88 -8.86
C PRO A 13 10.54 2.56 -7.51
N ASN A 14 10.83 3.60 -6.73
CA ASN A 14 11.41 3.50 -5.41
C ASN A 14 10.30 3.01 -4.46
N SER A 15 9.93 1.74 -4.57
CA SER A 15 9.28 1.00 -3.49
C SER A 15 10.33 0.72 -2.43
N SER A 16 10.82 1.77 -1.77
CA SER A 16 11.66 1.65 -0.59
C SER A 16 10.77 1.19 0.55
N LEU A 17 10.70 -0.14 0.74
CA LEU A 17 10.25 -0.72 1.99
C LEU A 17 11.31 -0.36 3.01
N ASN A 18 11.05 0.69 3.80
CA ASN A 18 11.90 1.03 4.92
C ASN A 18 11.35 0.28 6.15
N PRO A 19 11.96 -0.83 6.60
CA PRO A 19 11.52 -1.55 7.77
C PRO A 19 11.89 -0.74 9.01
N ASN A 20 11.12 0.32 9.28
CA ASN A 20 11.32 1.14 10.45
C ASN A 20 10.56 0.49 11.63
N ARG A 21 11.34 -0.12 12.54
CA ARG A 21 11.04 -0.56 13.92
C ARG A 21 10.48 -1.97 14.18
N ALA A 22 10.90 -2.48 15.34
CA ALA A 22 10.77 -3.82 15.93
C ALA A 22 9.33 -4.34 16.20
N ASP A 23 8.29 -3.68 15.69
CA ASP A 23 6.88 -4.00 15.95
C ASP A 23 6.19 -4.72 14.78
N GLY A 24 6.94 -5.12 13.74
CA GLY A 24 6.39 -5.76 12.54
C GLY A 24 5.55 -4.84 11.65
N SER A 25 5.62 -3.52 11.87
CA SER A 25 4.91 -2.53 11.08
C SER A 25 5.64 -2.22 9.77
N TYR A 26 4.95 -2.29 8.64
CA TYR A 26 5.48 -1.93 7.32
C TYR A 26 4.91 -0.58 6.88
N THR A 27 5.79 0.32 6.45
CA THR A 27 5.41 1.55 5.78
C THR A 27 5.64 1.41 4.28
N PHE A 28 4.69 1.92 3.49
CA PHE A 28 4.79 1.97 2.04
C PHE A 28 4.18 3.28 1.54
N SER A 29 4.67 3.75 0.40
CA SER A 29 4.15 4.96 -0.25
C SER A 29 3.27 4.55 -1.43
N VAL A 30 2.12 5.22 -1.57
CA VAL A 30 1.21 5.07 -2.70
C VAL A 30 1.12 6.41 -3.40
N VAL A 31 1.28 6.39 -4.72
CA VAL A 31 1.06 7.56 -5.57
C VAL A 31 -0.39 7.49 -6.04
N LEU A 32 -1.15 8.54 -5.75
CA LEU A 32 -2.52 8.71 -6.20
C LEU A 32 -2.57 9.85 -7.20
N THR A 33 -3.42 9.73 -8.21
CA THR A 33 -3.81 10.87 -9.04
C THR A 33 -4.56 11.91 -8.20
N PRO A 34 -4.62 13.19 -8.62
CA PRO A 34 -5.37 14.21 -7.90
C PRO A 34 -6.84 13.83 -7.67
N ALA A 35 -7.49 13.24 -8.67
CA ALA A 35 -8.88 12.80 -8.58
C ALA A 35 -9.10 11.69 -7.54
N GLU A 36 -8.20 10.69 -7.49
CA GLU A 36 -8.26 9.62 -6.49
C GLU A 36 -8.03 10.15 -5.07
N ASN A 37 -7.09 11.10 -4.91
CA ASN A 37 -6.85 11.72 -3.62
C ASN A 37 -8.04 12.54 -3.14
N ASP A 38 -8.73 13.26 -4.04
CA ASP A 38 -9.94 14.01 -3.69
C ASP A 38 -11.09 13.10 -3.28
N GLN A 39 -11.29 11.98 -3.99
CA GLN A 39 -12.26 10.96 -3.62
C GLN A 39 -11.93 10.36 -2.24
N LEU A 40 -10.66 10.04 -1.99
CA LEU A 40 -10.21 9.53 -0.70
C LEU A 40 -10.43 10.56 0.42
N CYS A 41 -10.14 11.83 0.17
CA CYS A 41 -10.38 12.91 1.14
C CYS A 41 -11.87 13.03 1.49
N ARG A 42 -12.78 12.98 0.51
CA ARG A 42 -14.22 13.01 0.76
C ARG A 42 -14.66 11.83 1.64
N LEU A 43 -14.18 10.62 1.32
CA LEU A 43 -14.49 9.42 2.09
C LEU A 43 -13.93 9.49 3.53
N CYS A 44 -12.76 10.11 3.72
CA CYS A 44 -12.20 10.36 5.06
C CYS A 44 -13.13 11.22 5.91
N LEU A 45 -13.70 12.28 5.33
CA LEU A 45 -14.63 13.17 6.02
C LEU A 45 -15.94 12.46 6.33
N GLU A 46 -16.49 11.71 5.37
CA GLU A 46 -17.76 10.99 5.53
C GLU A 46 -17.68 9.92 6.63
N LEU A 47 -16.59 9.15 6.65
CA LEU A 47 -16.40 8.06 7.62
C LEU A 47 -15.75 8.51 8.93
N ASN A 48 -15.35 9.79 9.04
CA ASN A 48 -14.55 10.33 10.14
C ASN A 48 -13.32 9.45 10.46
N ARG A 49 -12.58 9.06 9.41
CA ARG A 49 -11.40 8.18 9.50
C ARG A 49 -10.22 8.76 8.75
N SER A 50 -9.02 8.33 9.15
CA SER A 50 -7.79 8.72 8.45
C SER A 50 -7.65 7.98 7.11
N LYS A 51 -6.94 8.61 6.17
CA LYS A 51 -6.57 8.02 4.86
C LYS A 51 -5.96 6.63 5.03
N SER A 52 -5.04 6.49 5.98
CA SER A 52 -4.33 5.23 6.26
C SER A 52 -5.27 4.12 6.73
N ALA A 53 -6.29 4.44 7.53
CA ALA A 53 -7.27 3.47 8.00
C ALA A 53 -8.15 2.96 6.85
N ILE A 54 -8.64 3.88 6.01
CA ILE A 54 -9.45 3.53 4.84
C ILE A 54 -8.67 2.66 3.85
N ILE A 55 -7.42 3.03 3.54
CA ILE A 55 -6.56 2.25 2.64
C ILE A 55 -6.31 0.85 3.23
N ARG A 56 -6.05 0.74 4.54
CA ARG A 56 -5.85 -0.54 5.21
C ARG A 56 -7.09 -1.43 5.13
N ASP A 57 -8.27 -0.87 5.36
CA ASP A 57 -9.54 -1.60 5.28
C ASP A 57 -9.81 -2.09 3.86
N ALA A 58 -9.55 -1.25 2.84
CA ALA A 58 -9.67 -1.62 1.44
C ALA A 58 -8.72 -2.76 1.06
N LEU A 59 -7.44 -2.68 1.47
CA LEU A 59 -6.46 -3.74 1.21
C LEU A 59 -6.85 -5.05 1.91
N ASN A 60 -7.32 -4.98 3.16
CA ASN A 60 -7.82 -6.15 3.88
C ASN A 60 -9.03 -6.78 3.18
N HIS A 61 -9.94 -5.97 2.64
CA HIS A 61 -11.09 -6.46 1.87
C HIS A 61 -10.65 -7.20 0.60
N VAL A 62 -9.75 -6.60 -0.19
CA VAL A 62 -9.18 -7.23 -1.40
C VAL A 62 -8.44 -8.52 -1.06
N TYR A 63 -7.65 -8.53 0.02
CA TYR A 63 -6.93 -9.72 0.46
C TYR A 63 -7.89 -10.87 0.82
N LYS A 64 -8.94 -10.59 1.61
CA LYS A 64 -9.95 -11.61 1.95
C LYS A 64 -10.64 -12.16 0.69
N MET A 65 -11.05 -11.28 -0.22
CA MET A 65 -11.72 -11.65 -1.48
C MET A 65 -10.83 -12.49 -2.41
N THR A 66 -9.52 -12.21 -2.44
CA THR A 66 -8.57 -12.97 -3.26
C THR A 66 -8.21 -14.32 -2.65
N MET A 67 -8.13 -14.42 -1.33
CA MET A 67 -7.85 -15.67 -0.62
C MET A 67 -9.06 -16.60 -0.57
N GLU A 68 -10.27 -16.05 -0.48
CA GLU A 68 -11.50 -16.85 -0.51
C GLU A 68 -11.71 -17.53 -1.87
N LYS A 69 -11.34 -16.86 -2.97
CA LYS A 69 -11.31 -17.46 -4.32
C LYS A 69 -10.29 -18.59 -4.47
N ARG A 70 -9.28 -18.66 -3.59
CA ARG A 70 -8.22 -19.68 -3.63
C ARG A 70 -8.53 -20.91 -2.78
N ARG A 71 -9.62 -20.94 -2.00
CA ARG A 71 -10.02 -22.16 -1.29
C ARG A 71 -10.69 -23.13 -2.29
N PRO A 72 -10.08 -24.28 -2.63
CA PRO A 72 -10.78 -25.27 -3.42
C PRO A 72 -12.00 -25.72 -2.62
N LYS A 73 -13.19 -25.57 -3.21
CA LYS A 73 -14.42 -26.16 -2.67
C LYS A 73 -14.13 -27.65 -2.49
N ARG A 74 -13.97 -28.12 -1.24
CA ARG A 74 -14.00 -29.55 -0.93
C ARG A 74 -15.35 -30.04 -1.43
N ARG A 75 -15.38 -30.68 -2.60
CA ARG A 75 -16.51 -31.50 -3.03
C ARG A 75 -16.64 -32.56 -1.94
N ARG A 76 -17.70 -32.47 -1.15
CA ARG A 76 -18.04 -33.54 -0.21
C ARG A 76 -18.39 -34.79 -1.03
N PRO A 77 -18.04 -35.98 -0.53
CA PRO A 77 -18.35 -37.26 -1.17
C PRO A 77 -19.85 -37.46 -1.35
#